data_AF-A0A7V3BGG3-F1
#
_entry.id   AF-A0A7V3BGG3-F1
#
_cell.length_a   1.000
_cell.length_b   1.000
_cell.length_c   1.000
_cell.angle_alpha   90.00
_cell.angle_beta   90.00
_cell.angle_gamma   90.00
#
_symmetry.space_group_name_H-M   'P 1'
#
loop_
_entity.id
_entity.type
_entity.pdbx_description
1 polymer ?
#
loop_
_entity_poly.entity_id
_entity_poly.type
_entity_poly.pdbx_seq_one_letter_code
_entity_poly.pdbx_strand_id
1 'polypeptide(L)'
;MADETYDERNIPAYLKPGTKSLDRLDPELSLFDAQGHLIRGAPLVEAVFDELRRRKDEALDLDGRALAEHFEKIPFGWPEPLVRLVLAAMLRGGALYLEPPDSDQPVYDIASPGVETLFTGTQRFRRTRFYPTTGGLTLDEVKQAKDALVALGETSLPDTAQGLAERIRSRGARMVQDAEEGLVCPPELNRHTEDYFSV
;
A
#
# COMPACT_ATOMS: atom_id res chain seq x y z
N MET A 1 21.68 17.18 10.35
CA MET A 1 20.31 17.68 10.58
C MET A 1 19.57 16.58 11.33
N ALA A 2 19.70 16.57 12.66
CA ALA A 2 19.11 15.56 13.56
C ALA A 2 18.59 16.26 14.83
N ASP A 3 18.00 17.44 14.66
CA ASP A 3 17.44 18.26 15.74
C ASP A 3 15.95 18.55 15.49
N GLU A 4 15.32 17.82 14.55
CA GLU A 4 13.88 17.91 14.36
C GLU A 4 13.19 17.19 15.51
N THR A 5 12.39 17.93 16.27
CA THR A 5 11.67 17.41 17.43
C THR A 5 10.56 16.48 16.97
N TYR A 6 10.61 15.22 17.40
CA TYR A 6 9.57 14.22 17.20
C TYR A 6 9.18 13.58 18.53
N ASP A 7 7.98 13.00 18.61
CA ASP A 7 7.52 12.24 19.77
C ASP A 7 7.29 10.77 19.39
N GLU A 8 8.13 9.87 19.89
CA GLU A 8 7.98 8.42 19.64
C GLU A 8 6.61 7.86 20.08
N ARG A 9 5.91 8.54 21.00
CA ARG A 9 4.56 8.16 21.45
C ARG A 9 3.51 8.36 20.37
N ASN A 10 3.85 9.03 19.26
CA ASN A 10 2.98 9.20 18.09
C ASN A 10 2.98 7.98 17.16
N ILE A 11 3.90 7.03 17.29
CA ILE A 11 3.94 5.81 16.43
C ILE A 11 2.57 5.11 16.34
N PRO A 12 1.86 4.82 17.46
CA PRO A 12 0.52 4.23 17.41
C PRO A 12 -0.51 5.13 16.70
N ALA A 13 -0.36 6.46 16.78
CA ALA A 13 -1.29 7.39 16.15
C ALA A 13 -1.23 7.32 14.62
N TYR A 14 -0.04 7.14 14.02
CA TYR A 14 0.12 6.91 12.59
C TYR A 14 -0.56 5.62 12.10
N LEU A 15 -0.60 4.60 12.97
CA LEU A 15 -1.14 3.27 12.65
C LEU A 15 -2.63 3.12 12.99
N LYS A 16 -3.28 4.17 13.48
CA LYS A 16 -4.70 4.17 13.81
C LYS A 16 -5.53 4.76 12.67
N PRO A 17 -6.45 4.00 12.03
CA PRO A 17 -7.20 4.47 10.86
C PRO A 17 -7.98 5.77 11.04
N GLY A 18 -8.49 6.00 12.26
CA GLY A 18 -9.31 7.17 12.61
C GLY A 18 -8.53 8.43 12.98
N THR A 19 -7.20 8.40 13.04
CA THR A 19 -6.39 9.58 13.38
C THR A 19 -6.61 10.69 12.37
N LYS A 20 -6.90 11.90 12.87
CA LYS A 20 -7.12 13.12 12.09
C LYS A 20 -5.93 14.06 12.25
N SER A 21 -5.74 14.95 11.28
CA SER A 21 -4.65 15.95 11.28
C SER A 21 -3.26 15.31 11.43
N LEU A 22 -2.92 14.37 10.52
CA LEU A 22 -1.63 13.68 10.54
C LEU A 22 -0.45 14.65 10.38
N ASP A 23 -0.66 15.78 9.69
CA ASP A 23 0.26 16.90 9.54
C ASP A 23 0.66 17.56 10.87
N ARG A 24 -0.11 17.32 11.95
CA ARG A 24 0.11 17.93 13.27
C ARG A 24 0.75 17.01 14.29
N LEU A 25 0.96 15.72 13.99
CA LEU A 25 1.57 14.80 14.94
C LEU A 25 3.03 15.16 15.21
N ASP A 26 3.81 15.29 14.14
CA ASP A 26 5.23 15.68 14.18
C ASP A 26 5.49 16.70 13.05
N PRO A 27 5.02 17.96 13.20
CA PRO A 27 4.97 18.94 12.11
C PRO A 27 6.36 19.28 11.55
N GLU A 28 7.39 19.27 12.40
CA GLU A 28 8.78 19.53 11.98
C GLU A 28 9.29 18.52 10.96
N LEU A 29 8.81 17.26 11.02
CA LEU A 29 9.21 16.20 10.09
C LEU A 29 8.55 16.33 8.71
N SER A 30 7.50 17.14 8.59
CA SER A 30 6.74 17.36 7.35
C SER A 30 6.36 16.06 6.61
N LEU A 31 5.97 15.03 7.35
CA LEU A 31 5.68 13.70 6.79
C LEU A 31 4.35 13.66 6.02
N PHE A 32 3.37 14.47 6.41
CA PHE A 32 2.03 14.49 5.82
C PHE A 32 1.59 15.90 5.44
N ASP A 33 0.84 16.03 4.35
CA ASP A 33 0.14 17.27 4.00
C ASP A 33 -1.12 17.47 4.86
N ALA A 34 -1.75 18.64 4.74
CA ALA A 34 -2.96 18.98 5.49
C ALA A 34 -4.16 18.07 5.14
N GLN A 35 -4.09 17.31 4.05
CA GLN A 35 -5.09 16.34 3.62
C GLN A 35 -4.80 14.94 4.18
N GLY A 36 -3.65 14.74 4.83
CA GLY A 36 -3.22 13.48 5.41
C GLY A 36 -2.54 12.55 4.41
N HIS A 37 -2.08 13.05 3.25
CA HIS A 37 -1.26 12.28 2.33
C HIS A 37 0.21 12.35 2.73
N LEU A 38 0.90 11.22 2.61
CA LEU A 38 2.33 11.16 2.84
C LEU A 38 3.08 12.01 1.79
N ILE A 39 3.91 12.92 2.26
CA ILE A 39 4.80 13.72 1.42
C ILE A 39 6.00 12.86 1.06
N ARG A 40 5.95 12.21 -0.12
CA ARG A 40 7.03 11.30 -0.57
C ARG A 40 8.38 12.00 -0.74
N GLY A 41 8.37 13.30 -1.04
CA GLY A 41 9.57 14.12 -1.18
C GLY A 41 10.10 14.70 0.14
N ALA A 42 9.53 14.32 1.29
CA ALA A 42 10.08 14.72 2.58
C ALA A 42 11.45 14.05 2.77
N PRO A 43 12.50 14.78 3.22
CA PRO A 43 13.87 14.24 3.26
C PRO A 43 14.00 12.91 4.02
N LEU A 44 13.26 12.76 5.13
CA LEU A 44 13.23 11.53 5.91
C LEU A 44 12.60 10.36 5.13
N VAL A 45 11.51 10.63 4.41
CA VAL A 45 10.80 9.63 3.61
C VAL A 45 11.63 9.19 2.41
N GLU A 46 12.23 10.15 1.68
CA GLU A 46 13.10 9.85 0.55
C GLU A 46 14.30 8.98 0.96
N ALA A 47 15.01 9.36 2.03
CA ALA A 47 16.16 8.62 2.50
C ALA A 47 15.82 7.17 2.89
N VAL A 48 14.70 6.95 3.61
CA VAL A 48 14.25 5.61 3.96
C VAL A 48 13.80 4.82 2.73
N PHE A 49 13.07 5.46 1.81
CA PHE A 49 12.60 4.80 0.59
C PHE A 49 13.77 4.38 -0.32
N ASP A 50 14.76 5.25 -0.50
CA ASP A 50 15.94 4.96 -1.31
C ASP A 50 16.79 3.84 -0.71
N GLU A 51 16.97 3.81 0.61
CA GLU A 51 17.69 2.72 1.27
C GLU A 51 16.93 1.39 1.17
N LEU A 52 15.60 1.40 1.33
CA LEU A 52 14.76 0.22 1.12
C LEU A 52 14.87 -0.31 -0.32
N ARG A 53 14.85 0.60 -1.30
CA ARG A 53 15.00 0.25 -2.71
C ARG A 53 16.39 -0.33 -2.99
N ARG A 54 17.45 0.34 -2.54
CA ARG A 54 18.83 -0.13 -2.68
C ARG A 54 19.01 -1.53 -2.09
N ARG A 55 18.52 -1.76 -0.87
CA ARG A 55 18.58 -3.08 -0.22
C ARG A 55 17.84 -4.15 -1.00
N LYS A 56 16.64 -3.85 -1.50
CA LYS A 56 15.87 -4.77 -2.33
C LYS A 56 16.62 -5.11 -3.62
N ASP A 57 17.16 -4.10 -4.31
CA ASP A 57 17.88 -4.26 -5.58
C ASP A 57 19.20 -5.03 -5.40
N GLU A 58 19.87 -4.85 -4.26
CA GLU A 58 21.12 -5.54 -3.90
C GLU A 58 20.92 -6.84 -3.08
N ALA A 59 19.67 -7.28 -2.87
CA ALA A 59 19.33 -8.44 -2.06
C ALA A 59 19.93 -8.44 -0.63
N LEU A 60 19.96 -7.27 0.00
CA LEU A 60 20.37 -7.06 1.39
C LEU A 60 19.18 -7.25 2.36
N ASP A 61 19.49 -7.41 3.66
CA ASP A 61 18.47 -7.56 4.70
C ASP A 61 17.55 -6.34 4.77
N LEU A 62 16.23 -6.59 4.72
CA LEU A 62 15.17 -5.59 4.79
C LEU A 62 14.51 -5.50 6.17
N ASP A 63 15.06 -6.18 7.17
CA ASP A 63 14.49 -6.18 8.52
C ASP A 63 14.73 -4.85 9.27
N GLY A 64 13.87 -4.58 10.24
CA GLY A 64 13.93 -3.34 11.02
C GLY A 64 15.24 -3.14 11.76
N ARG A 65 15.95 -4.22 12.12
CA ARG A 65 17.27 -4.11 12.76
C ARG A 65 18.29 -3.59 11.75
N ALA A 66 18.35 -4.19 10.57
CA ALA A 66 19.29 -3.80 9.55
C ALA A 66 19.07 -2.36 9.05
N LEU A 67 17.81 -1.90 9.02
CA LEU A 67 17.44 -0.51 8.73
C LEU A 67 17.88 0.44 9.86
N ALA A 68 17.55 0.13 11.11
CA ALA A 68 17.94 0.94 12.26
C ALA A 68 19.47 1.09 12.37
N GLU A 69 20.22 -0.01 12.22
CA GLU A 69 21.68 -0.01 12.25
C GLU A 69 22.32 0.79 11.11
N HIS A 70 21.62 0.99 9.99
CA HIS A 70 22.10 1.84 8.89
C HIS A 70 21.90 3.32 9.21
N PHE A 71 20.68 3.70 9.62
CA PHE A 71 20.35 5.09 9.91
C PHE A 71 20.98 5.60 11.22
N GLU A 72 21.37 4.72 12.14
CA GLU A 72 22.15 5.09 13.33
C GLU A 72 23.57 5.58 12.97
N LYS A 73 24.12 5.15 11.83
CA LYS A 73 25.48 5.50 11.40
C LYS A 73 25.55 6.89 10.77
N ILE A 74 26.75 7.46 10.76
CA ILE A 74 27.08 8.65 9.96
C ILE A 74 26.84 8.35 8.48
N PRO A 75 26.22 9.27 7.70
CA PRO A 75 25.95 10.68 8.03
C PRO A 75 24.60 10.98 8.70
N PHE A 76 23.75 9.98 8.92
CA PHE A 76 22.37 10.17 9.39
C PHE A 76 22.30 10.41 10.90
N GLY A 77 22.84 9.49 11.70
CA GLY A 77 22.81 9.57 13.16
C GLY A 77 21.41 9.51 13.76
N TRP A 78 20.47 8.85 13.09
CA TRP A 78 19.07 8.77 13.52
C TRP A 78 18.88 7.68 14.56
N PRO A 79 18.15 7.96 15.65
CA PRO A 79 17.81 6.96 16.64
C PRO A 79 16.72 6.01 16.10
N GLU A 80 16.71 4.75 16.55
CA GLU A 80 15.75 3.72 16.13
C GLU A 80 14.27 4.16 16.21
N PRO A 81 13.81 4.91 17.25
CA PRO A 81 12.43 5.40 17.30
C PRO A 81 12.05 6.33 16.14
N LEU A 82 12.97 7.18 15.64
CA LEU A 82 12.72 8.02 14.46
C LEU A 82 12.52 7.16 13.22
N VAL A 83 13.39 6.15 13.02
CA VAL A 83 13.27 5.20 11.90
C VAL A 83 11.92 4.47 11.93
N ARG A 84 11.50 3.99 13.11
CA ARG A 84 10.19 3.36 13.29
C ARG A 84 9.03 4.29 12.96
N LEU A 85 9.11 5.55 13.40
CA LEU A 85 8.09 6.57 13.15
C LEU A 85 7.95 6.85 11.65
N VAL A 86 9.07 7.04 10.95
CA VAL A 86 9.06 7.24 9.49
C VAL A 86 8.51 6.02 8.76
N LEU A 87 8.91 4.80 9.13
CA LEU A 87 8.37 3.57 8.54
C LEU A 87 6.86 3.40 8.81
N ALA A 88 6.38 3.78 9.99
CA ALA A 88 4.95 3.76 10.32
C ALA A 88 4.16 4.76 9.48
N ALA A 89 4.70 5.98 9.30
CA ALA A 89 4.16 6.97 8.39
C ALA A 89 4.14 6.47 6.93
N MET A 90 5.20 5.82 6.48
CA MET A 90 5.30 5.24 5.14
C MET A 90 4.27 4.11 4.91
N LEU A 91 4.03 3.24 5.90
CA LEU A 91 2.96 2.24 5.82
C LEU A 91 1.59 2.92 5.73
N ARG A 92 1.35 3.94 6.58
CA ARG A 92 0.11 4.74 6.55
C ARG A 92 -0.12 5.40 5.19
N GLY A 93 0.95 5.86 4.53
CA GLY A 93 0.93 6.44 3.19
C GLY A 93 0.98 5.42 2.04
N GLY A 94 1.00 4.13 2.31
CA GLY A 94 1.09 3.08 1.29
C GLY A 94 2.42 3.05 0.50
N ALA A 95 3.47 3.67 1.04
CA ALA A 95 4.80 3.70 0.41
C ALA A 95 5.60 2.41 0.63
N LEU A 96 5.20 1.58 1.59
CA LEU A 96 5.77 0.27 1.86
C LEU A 96 4.70 -0.73 2.30
N TYR A 97 5.06 -2.01 2.31
CA TYR A 97 4.31 -3.08 2.97
C TYR A 97 5.25 -3.90 3.87
N LEU A 98 4.68 -4.71 4.76
CA LEU A 98 5.44 -5.47 5.76
C LEU A 98 5.36 -6.97 5.50
N GLU A 99 6.39 -7.69 5.91
CA GLU A 99 6.30 -9.12 6.20
C GLU A 99 6.57 -9.33 7.71
N PRO A 100 5.57 -9.76 8.49
CA PRO A 100 5.74 -10.03 9.91
C PRO A 100 6.71 -11.19 10.16
N PRO A 101 7.41 -11.22 11.31
CA PRO A 101 8.43 -12.23 11.59
C PRO A 101 7.89 -13.64 11.83
N ASP A 102 6.59 -13.75 12.10
CA ASP A 102 5.90 -14.98 12.47
C ASP A 102 4.77 -15.31 11.47
N SER A 103 4.79 -14.72 10.26
CA SER A 103 3.75 -14.92 9.24
C SER A 103 4.30 -14.73 7.82
N ASP A 104 3.92 -15.61 6.90
CA ASP A 104 4.23 -15.48 5.47
C ASP A 104 3.24 -14.58 4.71
N GLN A 105 2.26 -13.98 5.41
CA GLN A 105 1.26 -13.10 4.81
C GLN A 105 1.71 -11.63 4.89
N PRO A 106 1.90 -10.95 3.75
CA PRO A 106 2.27 -9.53 3.77
C PRO A 106 1.13 -8.65 4.31
N VAL A 107 1.52 -7.59 5.01
CA VAL A 107 0.61 -6.58 5.58
C VAL A 107 0.74 -5.28 4.81
N TYR A 108 -0.35 -4.87 4.15
CA TYR A 108 -0.42 -3.66 3.34
C TYR A 108 -1.18 -2.51 4.00
N ASP A 109 -2.06 -2.82 4.96
CA ASP A 109 -2.97 -1.85 5.58
C ASP A 109 -2.71 -1.75 7.08
N ILE A 110 -2.70 -0.52 7.59
CA ILE A 110 -2.67 -0.20 9.02
C ILE A 110 -3.91 -0.69 9.79
N ALA A 111 -5.00 -1.04 9.12
CA ALA A 111 -6.16 -1.69 9.74
C ALA A 111 -5.92 -3.18 10.06
N SER A 112 -4.82 -3.76 9.59
CA SER A 112 -4.50 -5.17 9.78
C SER A 112 -4.24 -5.49 11.27
N PRO A 113 -4.83 -6.58 11.82
CA PRO A 113 -4.67 -6.92 13.23
C PRO A 113 -3.20 -7.05 13.65
N GLY A 114 -2.83 -6.42 14.77
CA GLY A 114 -1.50 -6.56 15.36
C GLY A 114 -0.40 -5.73 14.68
N VAL A 115 -0.70 -4.95 13.64
CA VAL A 115 0.30 -4.12 12.94
C VAL A 115 1.00 -3.14 13.88
N GLU A 116 0.27 -2.56 14.84
CA GLU A 116 0.84 -1.64 15.83
C GLU A 116 1.99 -2.29 16.61
N THR A 117 1.84 -3.57 16.98
CA THR A 117 2.85 -4.31 17.74
C THR A 117 4.13 -4.56 16.96
N LEU A 118 4.07 -4.50 15.62
CA LEU A 118 5.25 -4.60 14.75
C LEU A 118 6.13 -3.36 14.81
N PHE A 119 5.59 -2.20 15.22
CA PHE A 119 6.35 -0.97 15.37
C PHE A 119 6.66 -0.62 16.84
N THR A 120 5.73 -0.89 17.76
CA THR A 120 5.91 -0.56 19.18
C THR A 120 6.80 -1.56 19.91
N GLY A 121 6.75 -2.84 19.53
CA GLY A 121 7.57 -3.88 20.15
C GLY A 121 8.97 -3.97 19.55
N THR A 122 10.02 -3.62 20.31
CA THR A 122 11.41 -3.59 19.81
C THR A 122 11.87 -4.86 19.12
N GLN A 123 11.64 -6.02 19.73
CA GLN A 123 12.06 -7.28 19.13
C GLN A 123 11.24 -7.67 17.90
N ARG A 124 9.95 -7.28 17.85
CA ARG A 124 9.10 -7.54 16.69
C ARG A 124 9.49 -6.63 15.52
N PHE A 125 9.69 -5.34 15.78
CA PHE A 125 10.19 -4.38 14.80
C PHE A 125 11.48 -4.88 14.15
N ARG A 126 12.47 -5.22 14.98
CA ARG A 126 13.79 -5.67 14.51
C ARG A 126 13.76 -6.91 13.62
N ARG A 127 12.74 -7.76 13.72
CA ARG A 127 12.57 -8.97 12.90
C ARG A 127 11.57 -8.78 11.75
N THR A 128 10.78 -7.71 11.75
CA THR A 128 9.81 -7.40 10.69
C THR A 128 10.56 -6.91 9.46
N ARG A 129 10.21 -7.40 8.27
CA ARG A 129 10.79 -6.95 7.01
C ARG A 129 9.91 -5.89 6.36
N PHE A 130 10.55 -4.88 5.79
CA PHE A 130 9.90 -3.73 5.17
C PHE A 130 10.23 -3.72 3.69
N TYR A 131 9.20 -3.71 2.84
CA TYR A 131 9.38 -3.74 1.39
C TYR A 131 8.85 -2.46 0.76
N PRO A 132 9.65 -1.78 -0.08
CA PRO A 132 9.18 -0.58 -0.75
C PRO A 132 8.10 -0.94 -1.78
N THR A 133 6.99 -0.20 -1.75
CA THR A 133 5.94 -0.32 -2.76
C THR A 133 6.40 0.41 -4.03
N THR A 134 7.14 -0.30 -4.87
CA THR A 134 7.58 0.19 -6.18
C THR A 134 6.39 0.19 -7.15
N GLY A 135 6.05 1.34 -7.74
CA GLY A 135 4.91 1.44 -8.67
C GLY A 135 3.55 1.67 -8.00
N GLY A 136 3.51 2.30 -6.81
CA GLY A 136 2.25 2.83 -6.29
C GLY A 136 1.64 3.83 -7.27
N LEU A 137 0.34 3.71 -7.54
CA LEU A 137 -0.38 4.57 -8.47
C LEU A 137 -0.16 6.05 -8.10
N THR A 138 0.34 6.83 -9.04
CA THR A 138 0.31 8.29 -8.99
C THR A 138 -1.12 8.80 -8.84
N LEU A 139 -1.30 10.05 -8.43
CA LEU A 139 -2.63 10.64 -8.27
C LEU A 139 -3.45 10.56 -9.56
N ASP A 140 -2.79 10.71 -10.72
CA ASP A 140 -3.38 10.54 -12.04
C ASP A 140 -3.73 9.09 -12.34
N GLU A 141 -2.93 8.11 -11.92
CA GLU A 141 -3.25 6.70 -12.11
C GLU A 141 -4.36 6.22 -11.16
N VAL A 142 -4.46 6.78 -9.95
CA VAL A 142 -5.62 6.54 -9.06
C VAL A 142 -6.87 7.16 -9.66
N LYS A 143 -6.77 8.38 -10.22
CA LYS A 143 -7.88 9.03 -10.91
C LYS A 143 -8.30 8.25 -12.16
N GLN A 144 -7.36 7.79 -12.97
CA GLN A 144 -7.63 6.94 -14.13
C GLN A 144 -8.23 5.59 -13.73
N ALA A 145 -7.76 4.97 -12.64
CA ALA A 145 -8.36 3.75 -12.12
C ALA A 145 -9.81 3.98 -11.63
N LYS A 146 -10.09 5.12 -10.97
CA LYS A 146 -11.44 5.53 -10.59
C LYS A 146 -12.31 5.80 -11.82
N ASP A 147 -11.80 6.55 -12.80
CA ASP A 147 -12.50 6.89 -14.05
C ASP A 147 -12.78 5.63 -14.89
N ALA A 148 -11.84 4.68 -14.94
CA ALA A 148 -12.01 3.39 -15.62
C ALA A 148 -13.10 2.54 -14.96
N LEU A 149 -13.19 2.53 -13.62
CA LEU A 149 -14.25 1.82 -12.92
C LEU A 149 -15.62 2.50 -13.13
N VAL A 150 -15.67 3.83 -13.15
CA VAL A 150 -16.89 4.58 -13.51
C VAL A 150 -17.32 4.29 -14.95
N ALA A 151 -16.37 4.26 -15.90
CA ALA A 151 -16.63 3.92 -17.30
C ALA A 151 -17.10 2.46 -17.47
N LEU A 152 -16.67 1.57 -16.57
CA LEU A 152 -17.18 0.20 -16.45
C LEU A 152 -18.55 0.13 -15.75
N GLY A 153 -19.21 1.25 -15.45
CA GLY A 153 -20.59 1.30 -14.94
C GLY A 153 -20.71 1.29 -13.42
N GLU A 154 -19.63 1.53 -12.69
CA GLU A 154 -19.68 1.63 -11.23
C GLU A 154 -20.00 3.05 -10.75
N THR A 155 -21.14 3.22 -10.09
CA THR A 155 -21.61 4.50 -9.56
C THR A 155 -21.11 4.82 -8.14
N SER A 156 -20.46 3.88 -7.46
CA SER A 156 -19.96 4.04 -6.08
C SER A 156 -18.64 3.32 -5.89
N LEU A 157 -17.56 4.11 -5.81
CA LEU A 157 -16.21 3.63 -5.56
C LEU A 157 -15.76 3.98 -4.14
N PRO A 158 -15.18 3.02 -3.42
CA PRO A 158 -14.57 3.30 -2.13
C PRO A 158 -13.29 4.13 -2.30
N ASP A 159 -13.03 5.04 -1.35
CA ASP A 159 -11.86 5.93 -1.37
C ASP A 159 -10.57 5.28 -0.86
N THR A 160 -10.63 4.01 -0.45
CA THR A 160 -9.48 3.26 0.05
C THR A 160 -8.89 2.37 -1.06
N ALA A 161 -7.57 2.21 -1.07
CA ALA A 161 -6.86 1.38 -2.05
C ALA A 161 -7.33 -0.09 -2.03
N GLN A 162 -7.62 -0.63 -0.84
CA GLN A 162 -8.17 -1.98 -0.69
C GLN A 162 -9.58 -2.09 -1.26
N GLY A 163 -10.44 -1.11 -0.97
CA GLY A 163 -11.79 -1.08 -1.53
C GLY A 163 -11.75 -1.02 -3.06
N LEU A 164 -10.83 -0.24 -3.62
CA LEU A 164 -10.62 -0.15 -5.06
C LEU A 164 -10.16 -1.50 -5.64
N ALA A 165 -9.18 -2.15 -5.00
CA ALA A 165 -8.66 -3.45 -5.43
C ALA A 165 -9.71 -4.57 -5.34
N GLU A 166 -10.52 -4.59 -4.28
CA GLU A 166 -11.62 -5.54 -4.11
C GLU A 166 -12.71 -5.31 -5.16
N ARG A 167 -12.95 -4.05 -5.51
CA ARG A 167 -13.91 -3.68 -6.54
C ARG A 167 -13.45 -4.08 -7.95
N ILE A 168 -12.19 -3.85 -8.28
CA ILE A 168 -11.57 -4.32 -9.53
C ILE A 168 -11.71 -5.83 -9.66
N ARG A 169 -11.38 -6.60 -8.60
CA ARG A 169 -11.56 -8.07 -8.61
C ARG A 169 -13.02 -8.48 -8.82
N SER A 170 -13.95 -7.85 -8.10
CA SER A 170 -15.39 -8.15 -8.19
C SER A 170 -15.97 -7.86 -9.57
N ARG A 171 -15.53 -6.77 -10.21
CA ARG A 171 -15.96 -6.40 -11.56
C ARG A 171 -15.35 -7.33 -12.61
N GLY A 172 -14.06 -7.66 -12.47
CA GLY A 172 -13.38 -8.62 -13.35
C GLY A 172 -14.04 -9.99 -13.33
N ALA A 173 -14.43 -10.49 -12.16
CA ALA A 173 -15.17 -11.75 -12.03
C ALA A 173 -16.52 -11.72 -12.76
N ARG A 174 -17.27 -10.61 -12.65
CA ARG A 174 -18.54 -10.42 -13.38
C ARG A 174 -18.36 -10.37 -14.89
N MET A 175 -17.32 -9.71 -15.40
CA MET A 175 -17.06 -9.63 -16.84
C MET A 175 -16.66 -10.98 -17.44
N VAL A 176 -15.97 -11.85 -16.68
CA VAL A 176 -15.69 -13.23 -17.10
C VAL A 176 -17.00 -14.01 -17.18
N GLN A 177 -17.88 -13.87 -16.20
CA GLN A 177 -19.17 -14.54 -16.15
C GLN A 177 -20.12 -14.08 -17.28
N ASP A 178 -20.19 -12.77 -17.55
CA ASP A 178 -20.96 -12.20 -18.65
C ASP A 178 -20.41 -12.63 -20.02
N ALA A 179 -19.08 -12.80 -20.14
CA ALA A 179 -18.44 -13.31 -21.36
C ALA A 179 -18.66 -14.82 -21.56
N GLU A 180 -18.73 -15.60 -20.48
CA GLU A 180 -19.06 -17.02 -20.50
C GLU A 180 -20.54 -17.26 -20.83
N GLU A 181 -21.44 -16.44 -20.28
CA GLU A 181 -22.88 -16.47 -20.59
C GLU A 181 -23.18 -15.97 -22.01
N GLY A 182 -22.44 -14.97 -22.51
CA GLY A 182 -22.52 -14.48 -23.90
C GLY A 182 -21.98 -15.45 -24.95
N LEU A 183 -21.23 -16.49 -24.54
CA LEU A 183 -20.74 -17.58 -25.40
C LEU A 183 -21.75 -18.74 -25.54
N VAL A 184 -22.82 -18.76 -24.75
CA VAL A 184 -23.92 -19.72 -24.92
C VAL A 184 -24.84 -19.20 -26.02
N CYS A 185 -24.58 -19.65 -27.24
CA CYS A 185 -25.42 -19.39 -28.40
C CYS A 185 -26.89 -19.80 -28.09
N PRO A 186 -27.88 -18.92 -28.29
CA PRO A 186 -29.28 -19.28 -28.05
C PRO A 186 -29.69 -20.48 -28.92
N PRO A 187 -30.43 -21.47 -28.40
CA PRO A 187 -30.82 -22.67 -29.15
C PRO A 187 -31.79 -22.42 -30.32
N GLU A 188 -32.13 -21.17 -30.62
CA GLU A 188 -33.11 -20.82 -31.67
C GLU A 188 -32.51 -20.64 -33.08
N LEU A 189 -31.19 -20.77 -33.25
CA LEU A 189 -30.55 -20.68 -34.57
C LEU A 189 -30.23 -22.02 -35.25
N ASN A 190 -30.77 -23.14 -34.74
CA ASN A 190 -30.54 -24.47 -35.33
C ASN A 190 -31.77 -25.11 -36.00
N ARG A 191 -32.69 -24.28 -36.53
CA ARG A 191 -33.74 -24.76 -37.44
C ARG A 191 -33.72 -23.92 -38.70
N HIS A 192 -32.90 -24.29 -39.68
CA HIS A 192 -33.16 -24.10 -41.12
C HIS A 192 -31.92 -24.47 -41.96
N THR A 193 -31.58 -25.75 -42.04
CA THR A 193 -30.80 -26.29 -43.19
C THR A 193 -30.97 -27.82 -43.30
N GLU A 194 -32.21 -28.31 -43.31
CA GLU A 194 -32.52 -29.64 -43.85
C GLU A 194 -33.88 -29.54 -44.53
N ASP A 195 -33.90 -29.04 -45.78
CA ASP A 195 -35.01 -29.27 -46.73
C ASP A 195 -34.71 -28.75 -48.15
N TYR A 196 -33.46 -28.81 -48.61
CA TYR A 196 -33.13 -28.46 -49.99
C TYR A 196 -32.05 -29.36 -50.59
N PHE A 197 -32.30 -30.68 -50.61
CA PHE A 197 -31.68 -31.56 -51.61
C PHE A 197 -32.57 -32.79 -51.83
N SER A 198 -33.59 -32.61 -52.66
CA SER A 198 -34.29 -33.72 -53.29
C SER A 198 -34.84 -33.27 -54.64
N VAL A 199 -33.99 -33.26 -55.68
CA VAL A 199 -34.31 -33.62 -57.08
C VAL A 199 -33.04 -34.15 -57.73
#